data_AF-A0A7S2C9T8-F1
#
_entry.id   AF-A0A7S2C9T8-F1
#
_cell.length_a   1.000
_cell.length_b   1.000
_cell.length_c   1.000
_cell.angle_alpha   90.00
_cell.angle_beta   90.00
_cell.angle_gamma   90.00
#
_symmetry.space_group_name_H-M   'P 1'
#
loop_
_entity.id
_entity.type
_entity.pdbx_description
1 polymer ?
#
loop_
_entity_poly.entity_id
_entity_poly.type
_entity_poly.pdbx_seq_one_letter_code
_entity_poly.pdbx_strand_id
1 'polypeptide(L)'
;YGLPPEKLHFYWIVQHGEIDAFQWFIHLMADLEHEHLKQRTRGNAKDWNARYIEINLYVTRAPKDKVTPDPMLWNNKTMNLNDDIRPQFSAEDLYLAMKNPTVSSKKQIEMQTNPVGAENRVGDANTWVWNGRPDWNSIFKHLRDVAVDPAIGCCFCGAPVIGADLKKNCDKYTSTGGGVVFSLHKENF
;
A
#
# COMPACT_ATOMS: atom_id res chain seq x y z
N TYR A 1 -6.46 11.22 23.26
CA TYR A 1 -5.11 10.92 22.75
C TYR A 1 -5.05 9.45 22.41
N GLY A 2 -5.23 9.11 21.14
CA GLY A 2 -5.07 7.73 20.65
C GLY A 2 -3.58 7.42 20.50
N LEU A 3 -3.17 6.23 20.90
CA LEU A 3 -1.82 5.75 20.60
C LEU A 3 -1.62 5.74 19.09
N PRO A 4 -0.42 6.08 18.58
CA PRO A 4 -0.13 5.95 17.16
C PRO A 4 -0.30 4.49 16.72
N PRO A 5 -0.88 4.23 15.54
CA PRO A 5 -1.16 2.86 15.11
C PRO A 5 0.15 2.05 14.95
N GLU A 6 0.13 0.81 15.43
CA GLU A 6 1.23 -0.15 15.25
C GLU A 6 1.29 -0.70 13.82
N LYS A 7 0.15 -0.80 13.14
CA LYS A 7 0.08 -1.29 11.77
C LYS A 7 -0.71 -0.33 10.90
N LEU A 8 -0.13 0.04 9.76
CA LEU A 8 -0.76 0.89 8.75
C LEU A 8 -0.82 0.12 7.43
N HIS A 9 -2.03 -0.19 6.98
CA HIS A 9 -2.27 -0.67 5.63
C HIS A 9 -2.76 0.50 4.77
N PHE A 10 -1.93 0.92 3.82
CA PHE A 10 -2.25 1.98 2.88
C PHE A 10 -2.69 1.38 1.55
N TYR A 11 -3.85 1.79 1.06
CA TYR A 11 -4.41 1.32 -0.20
C TYR A 11 -4.64 2.49 -1.13
N TRP A 12 -3.91 2.56 -2.25
CA TRP A 12 -4.11 3.56 -3.29
C TRP A 12 -4.69 2.90 -4.54
N ILE A 13 -5.81 3.42 -5.03
CA ILE A 13 -6.49 2.90 -6.22
C ILE A 13 -6.45 3.98 -7.29
N VAL A 14 -5.88 3.67 -8.44
CA VAL A 14 -5.69 4.62 -9.55
C VAL A 14 -6.08 3.98 -10.87
N GLN A 15 -6.57 4.76 -11.84
CA GLN A 15 -6.72 4.25 -13.22
C GLN A 15 -5.37 4.32 -13.94
N HIS A 16 -5.08 3.34 -14.79
CA HIS A 16 -3.81 3.28 -15.51
C HIS A 16 -3.49 4.56 -16.29
N GLY A 17 -4.49 5.14 -16.95
CA GLY A 17 -4.35 6.39 -17.70
C GLY A 17 -4.13 7.65 -16.84
N GLU A 18 -4.26 7.54 -15.51
CA GLU A 18 -4.05 8.67 -14.58
C GLU A 18 -2.68 8.61 -13.88
N ILE A 19 -1.94 7.50 -14.00
CA ILE A 19 -0.66 7.29 -13.31
C ILE A 19 0.31 8.45 -13.57
N ASP A 20 0.36 8.95 -14.81
CA ASP A 20 1.31 9.97 -15.22
C ASP A 20 1.04 11.32 -14.51
N ALA A 21 -0.23 11.61 -14.19
CA ALA A 21 -0.60 12.80 -13.43
C ALA A 21 -0.19 12.73 -11.94
N PHE A 22 0.07 11.52 -11.43
CA PHE A 22 0.42 11.26 -10.03
C PHE A 22 1.88 10.81 -9.84
N GLN A 23 2.77 11.06 -10.82
CA GLN A 23 4.20 10.74 -10.68
C GLN A 23 4.84 11.37 -9.43
N TRP A 24 4.43 12.58 -9.03
CA TRP A 24 4.89 13.22 -7.80
C TRP A 24 4.58 12.38 -6.55
N PHE A 25 3.44 11.67 -6.54
CA PHE A 25 3.04 10.82 -5.44
C PHE A 25 3.84 9.52 -5.44
N ILE A 26 4.18 8.99 -6.63
CA ILE A 26 5.08 7.84 -6.77
C ILE A 26 6.47 8.17 -6.20
N HIS A 27 7.00 9.37 -6.46
CA HIS A 27 8.23 9.84 -5.83
C HIS A 27 8.11 9.89 -4.32
N LEU A 28 7.04 10.48 -3.79
CA LEU A 28 6.79 10.53 -2.36
C LEU A 28 6.78 9.14 -1.72
N MET A 29 6.15 8.14 -2.36
CA MET A 29 6.11 6.78 -1.85
C MET A 29 7.49 6.10 -1.83
N ALA A 30 8.29 6.30 -2.89
CA ALA A 30 9.66 5.80 -2.93
C ALA A 30 10.54 6.47 -1.85
N ASP A 31 10.39 7.78 -1.64
CA ASP A 31 11.11 8.52 -0.61
C ASP A 31 10.68 8.09 0.80
N LEU A 32 9.37 7.85 1.03
CA LEU A 32 8.83 7.35 2.29
C LEU A 32 9.36 5.96 2.64
N GLU A 33 9.40 5.04 1.69
CA GLU A 33 9.98 3.70 1.91
C GLU A 33 11.49 3.76 2.18
N HIS A 34 12.21 4.63 1.48
CA HIS A 34 13.64 4.84 1.75
C HIS A 34 13.88 5.38 3.16
N GLU A 35 13.10 6.38 3.58
CA GLU A 35 13.20 6.94 4.93
C GLU A 35 12.77 5.92 6.00
N HIS A 36 11.75 5.10 5.73
CA HIS A 36 11.36 4.00 6.60
C HIS A 36 12.48 2.97 6.76
N LEU A 37 13.16 2.60 5.66
CA LEU A 37 14.33 1.72 5.71
C LEU A 37 15.46 2.33 6.57
N LYS A 38 15.80 3.60 6.35
CA LYS A 38 16.84 4.27 7.15
C LYS A 38 16.56 4.24 8.63
N GLN A 39 15.32 4.50 9.02
CA GLN A 39 14.89 4.46 10.41
C GLN A 39 15.01 3.05 10.99
N ARG A 40 14.65 2.01 10.21
CA ARG A 40 14.81 0.61 10.62
C ARG A 40 16.28 0.20 10.78
N THR A 41 17.17 0.68 9.93
CA THR A 41 18.60 0.33 9.98
C THR A 41 19.37 1.12 11.04
N ARG A 42 19.02 2.39 11.30
CA ARG A 42 19.71 3.27 12.27
C ARG A 42 19.17 3.17 13.70
N GLY A 43 17.96 2.64 13.87
CA GLY A 43 17.28 2.57 15.17
C GLY A 43 17.73 1.41 16.08
N ASN A 44 17.73 1.63 17.40
CA ASN A 44 17.89 0.56 18.39
C ASN A 44 16.71 -0.42 18.31
N ALA A 45 16.97 -1.70 18.07
CA ALA A 45 16.04 -2.78 17.72
C ALA A 45 14.78 -3.00 18.61
N LYS A 46 14.60 -2.28 19.72
CA LYS A 46 13.50 -2.50 20.68
C LYS A 46 12.18 -1.79 20.37
N ASP A 47 12.17 -0.68 19.62
CA ASP A 47 10.93 0.08 19.34
C ASP A 47 10.42 -0.06 17.87
N TRP A 48 11.26 -0.53 16.94
CA TRP A 48 10.97 -0.48 15.50
C TRP A 48 10.21 -1.69 14.95
N ASN A 49 10.23 -2.82 15.67
CA ASN A 49 9.37 -3.97 15.33
C ASN A 49 7.87 -3.69 15.55
N ALA A 50 7.52 -2.55 16.18
CA ALA A 50 6.15 -2.21 16.52
C ALA A 50 5.41 -1.44 15.42
N ARG A 51 6.09 -0.90 14.39
CA ARG A 51 5.44 -0.10 13.33
C ARG A 51 5.60 -0.71 11.95
N TYR A 52 4.54 -1.38 11.51
CA TYR A 52 4.46 -2.05 10.21
C TYR A 52 3.67 -1.18 9.23
N ILE A 53 4.31 -0.78 8.13
CA ILE A 53 3.64 -0.14 7.00
C ILE A 53 3.57 -1.14 5.85
N GLU A 54 2.39 -1.31 5.28
CA GLU A 54 2.14 -2.07 4.05
C GLU A 54 1.41 -1.19 3.05
N ILE A 55 1.96 -1.09 1.85
CA ILE A 55 1.46 -0.24 0.78
C ILE A 55 0.94 -1.13 -0.35
N ASN A 56 -0.31 -0.93 -0.73
CA ASN A 56 -0.97 -1.66 -1.80
C ASN A 56 -1.47 -0.68 -2.86
N LEU A 57 -0.88 -0.76 -4.05
CA LEU A 57 -1.19 0.10 -5.19
C LEU A 57 -2.03 -0.69 -6.20
N TYR A 58 -3.31 -0.37 -6.34
CA TYR A 58 -4.20 -1.01 -7.30
C TYR A 58 -4.32 -0.19 -8.56
N VAL A 59 -3.83 -0.75 -9.66
CA VAL A 59 -3.93 -0.16 -10.98
C VAL A 59 -5.14 -0.76 -11.68
N THR A 60 -6.14 0.07 -11.90
CA THR A 60 -7.38 -0.32 -12.57
C THR A 60 -7.32 0.02 -14.06
N ARG A 61 -8.03 -0.77 -14.89
CA ARG A 61 -8.06 -0.60 -16.35
C ARG A 61 -6.66 -0.63 -17.00
N ALA A 62 -5.75 -1.44 -16.46
CA ALA A 62 -4.46 -1.67 -17.10
C ALA A 62 -4.66 -2.27 -18.52
N PRO A 63 -3.85 -1.85 -19.50
CA PRO A 63 -3.87 -2.44 -20.84
C PRO A 63 -3.47 -3.92 -20.78
N LYS A 64 -3.92 -4.69 -21.76
CA LYS A 64 -3.56 -6.12 -21.87
C LYS A 64 -2.11 -6.29 -22.30
N ASP A 65 -1.67 -5.42 -23.20
CA ASP A 65 -0.31 -5.42 -23.72
C ASP A 65 0.59 -4.55 -22.84
N LYS A 66 1.85 -4.94 -22.73
CA LYS A 66 2.85 -4.13 -22.02
C LYS A 66 3.00 -2.78 -22.72
N VAL A 67 3.04 -1.72 -21.91
CA VAL A 67 3.28 -0.36 -22.36
C VAL A 67 4.73 -0.01 -22.08
N THR A 68 5.38 0.61 -23.05
CA THR A 68 6.64 1.33 -22.83
C THR A 68 6.27 2.69 -22.23
N PRO A 69 6.55 2.94 -20.94
CA PRO A 69 6.17 4.20 -20.34
C PRO A 69 7.10 5.32 -20.80
N ASP A 70 6.54 6.52 -20.90
CA ASP A 70 7.34 7.73 -21.05
C ASP A 70 8.23 7.90 -19.82
N PRO A 71 9.44 8.48 -19.98
CA PRO A 71 10.30 8.80 -18.84
C PRO A 71 9.54 9.60 -17.78
N MET A 72 9.81 9.35 -16.49
CA MET A 72 9.25 10.18 -15.44
C MET A 72 9.63 11.66 -15.66
N LEU A 73 8.62 12.53 -15.60
CA LEU A 73 8.75 13.97 -15.79
C LEU A 73 9.58 14.62 -14.68
N TRP A 74 9.59 13.99 -13.51
CA TRP A 74 10.32 14.45 -12.35
C TRP A 74 11.52 13.54 -12.12
N ASN A 75 12.71 14.14 -12.10
CA ASN A 75 13.94 13.42 -11.79
C ASN A 75 14.41 13.87 -10.41
N ASN A 76 14.04 13.12 -9.36
CA ASN A 76 14.40 13.48 -7.99
C ASN A 76 15.92 13.29 -7.81
N LYS A 77 16.66 14.42 -7.82
CA LYS A 77 18.11 14.47 -7.48
C LYS A 77 18.39 14.29 -5.99
N THR A 78 17.44 13.83 -5.19
CA THR A 78 17.53 13.73 -3.73
C THR A 78 17.96 12.35 -3.23
N MET A 79 18.76 11.60 -3.98
CA MET A 79 19.67 10.66 -3.31
C MET A 79 20.86 11.45 -2.79
N ASN A 80 20.87 11.67 -1.48
CA ASN A 80 22.05 12.19 -0.81
C ASN A 80 23.16 11.14 -0.98
N LEU A 81 24.18 11.43 -1.79
CA LEU A 81 25.27 10.50 -2.09
C LEU A 81 26.08 10.07 -0.85
N ASN A 82 25.87 10.77 0.28
CA ASN A 82 26.46 10.48 1.59
C ASN A 82 25.59 9.54 2.46
N ASP A 83 24.54 8.93 1.91
CA ASP A 83 23.71 7.99 2.65
C ASP A 83 24.23 6.56 2.49
N ASP A 84 24.68 5.95 3.60
CA ASP A 84 25.20 4.57 3.59
C ASP A 84 24.13 3.52 3.28
N ILE A 85 22.85 3.92 3.35
CA ILE A 85 21.71 3.05 3.12
C ILE A 85 21.18 3.37 1.72
N ARG A 86 21.12 2.33 0.87
CA ARG A 86 20.56 2.45 -0.49
C ARG A 86 19.05 2.17 -0.45
N PRO A 87 18.26 2.88 -1.28
CA PRO A 87 16.84 2.58 -1.41
C PRO A 87 16.63 1.19 -1.97
N GLN A 88 15.54 0.53 -1.57
CA GLN A 88 15.18 -0.82 -2.06
C GLN A 88 14.69 -0.79 -3.51
N PHE A 89 14.16 0.36 -3.94
CA PHE A 89 13.71 0.62 -5.29
C PHE A 89 13.70 2.14 -5.54
N SER A 90 13.79 2.54 -6.80
CA SER A 90 13.65 3.93 -7.23
C SER A 90 12.20 4.26 -7.58
N ALA A 91 11.86 5.55 -7.66
CA ALA A 91 10.55 5.97 -8.14
C ALA A 91 10.26 5.45 -9.56
N GLU A 92 11.29 5.34 -10.41
CA GLU A 92 11.18 4.77 -11.76
C GLU A 92 10.80 3.28 -11.70
N ASP A 93 11.38 2.50 -10.80
CA ASP A 93 11.03 1.08 -10.61
C ASP A 93 9.56 0.92 -10.21
N LEU A 94 9.09 1.75 -9.27
CA LEU A 94 7.69 1.75 -8.84
C LEU A 94 6.74 2.20 -9.96
N TYR A 95 7.12 3.25 -10.69
CA TYR A 95 6.37 3.75 -11.84
C TYR A 95 6.27 2.69 -12.95
N LEU A 96 7.36 2.01 -13.31
CA LEU A 96 7.38 0.91 -14.27
C LEU A 96 6.45 -0.23 -13.84
N ALA A 97 6.49 -0.62 -12.56
CA ALA A 97 5.61 -1.64 -12.01
C ALA A 97 4.13 -1.22 -12.10
N MET A 98 3.81 0.05 -11.79
CA MET A 98 2.45 0.58 -11.92
C MET A 98 1.97 0.68 -13.36
N LYS A 99 2.86 1.01 -14.31
CA LYS A 99 2.51 1.09 -15.74
C LYS A 99 2.31 -0.29 -16.35
N ASN A 100 2.86 -1.35 -15.76
CA ASN A 100 2.74 -2.72 -16.23
C ASN A 100 2.43 -3.72 -15.09
N PRO A 101 1.26 -3.62 -14.45
CA PRO A 101 0.93 -4.45 -13.30
C PRO A 101 0.65 -5.90 -13.75
N THR A 102 1.44 -6.84 -13.27
CA THR A 102 1.44 -8.25 -13.74
C THR A 102 0.50 -9.15 -12.95
N VAL A 103 0.42 -8.97 -11.64
CA VAL A 103 -0.34 -9.88 -10.75
C VAL A 103 -1.73 -9.33 -10.48
N SER A 104 -2.74 -10.19 -10.68
CA SER A 104 -4.14 -9.88 -10.35
C SER A 104 -4.34 -9.58 -8.87
N SER A 105 -5.07 -8.51 -8.55
CA SER A 105 -5.44 -8.14 -7.17
C SER A 105 -6.18 -9.24 -6.41
N LYS A 106 -6.83 -10.18 -7.10
CA LYS A 106 -7.51 -11.32 -6.48
C LYS A 106 -6.55 -12.29 -5.77
N LYS A 107 -5.26 -12.27 -6.13
CA LYS A 107 -4.23 -13.11 -5.51
C LYS A 107 -3.56 -12.45 -4.31
N GLN A 108 -4.04 -11.29 -3.87
CA GLN A 108 -3.37 -10.50 -2.84
C GLN A 108 -3.04 -11.30 -1.57
N ILE A 109 -4.05 -11.96 -0.97
CA ILE A 109 -3.85 -12.69 0.30
C ILE A 109 -2.85 -13.84 0.13
N GLU A 110 -2.90 -14.55 -1.00
CA GLU A 110 -1.97 -15.63 -1.34
C GLU A 110 -0.52 -15.11 -1.42
N MET A 111 -0.31 -14.06 -2.21
CA MET A 111 1.02 -13.50 -2.49
C MET A 111 1.63 -12.78 -1.29
N GLN A 112 0.83 -12.11 -0.46
CA GLN A 112 1.32 -11.43 0.75
C GLN A 112 1.64 -12.41 1.88
N THR A 113 0.96 -13.55 1.95
CA THR A 113 1.26 -14.61 2.93
C THR A 113 2.56 -15.33 2.59
N ASN A 114 2.91 -15.44 1.30
CA ASN A 114 4.16 -16.04 0.83
C ASN A 114 4.83 -15.13 -0.22
N PRO A 115 5.59 -14.12 0.21
CA PRO A 115 6.12 -13.07 -0.67
C PRO A 115 7.33 -13.50 -1.50
N VAL A 116 7.81 -14.74 -1.35
CA VAL A 116 9.06 -15.20 -1.99
C VAL A 116 8.88 -15.23 -3.50
N GLY A 117 9.66 -14.40 -4.21
CA GLY A 117 9.62 -14.31 -5.67
C GLY A 117 8.37 -13.62 -6.23
N ALA A 118 7.62 -12.88 -5.41
CA ALA A 118 6.45 -12.14 -5.87
C ALA A 118 6.85 -11.00 -6.82
N GLU A 119 6.60 -11.18 -8.12
CA GLU A 119 6.97 -10.22 -9.18
C GLU A 119 6.34 -8.83 -9.04
N ASN A 120 5.28 -8.72 -8.24
CA ASN A 120 4.53 -7.49 -8.03
C ASN A 120 4.88 -6.79 -6.71
N ARG A 121 5.86 -7.33 -5.98
CA ARG A 121 6.49 -6.70 -4.84
C ARG A 121 7.67 -5.88 -5.35
N VAL A 122 7.71 -4.59 -5.01
CA VAL A 122 8.73 -3.68 -5.54
C VAL A 122 9.93 -3.65 -4.58
N GLY A 123 11.07 -4.16 -5.05
CA GLY A 123 12.24 -4.39 -4.20
C GLY A 123 11.95 -5.37 -3.04
N ASP A 124 12.69 -5.23 -1.94
CA ASP A 124 12.44 -5.99 -0.70
C ASP A 124 11.47 -5.26 0.26
N ALA A 125 10.71 -4.29 -0.24
CA ALA A 125 9.83 -3.41 0.54
C ALA A 125 8.50 -4.08 0.89
N ASN A 126 7.66 -3.40 1.67
CA ASN A 126 6.26 -3.81 1.88
C ASN A 126 5.32 -3.06 0.91
N THR A 127 5.83 -2.73 -0.28
CA THR A 127 5.10 -2.04 -1.35
C THR A 127 4.75 -3.02 -2.46
N TRP A 128 3.45 -3.08 -2.79
CA TRP A 128 2.85 -4.03 -3.71
C TRP A 128 2.07 -3.32 -4.81
N VAL A 129 2.20 -3.79 -6.04
CA VAL A 129 1.40 -3.31 -7.18
C VAL A 129 0.43 -4.41 -7.61
N TRP A 130 -0.84 -4.09 -7.79
CA TRP A 130 -1.89 -5.04 -8.13
C TRP A 130 -2.61 -4.63 -9.40
N ASN A 131 -2.90 -5.58 -10.28
CA ASN A 131 -3.73 -5.39 -11.45
C ASN A 131 -5.21 -5.64 -11.11
N GLY A 132 -6.02 -4.58 -11.15
CA GLY A 132 -7.46 -4.65 -10.90
C GLY A 132 -7.88 -3.86 -9.67
N ARG A 133 -9.07 -4.18 -9.14
CA ARG A 133 -9.64 -3.55 -7.94
C ARG A 133 -9.38 -4.41 -6.70
N PRO A 134 -9.25 -3.81 -5.51
CA PRO A 134 -9.15 -4.57 -4.27
C PRO A 134 -10.39 -5.46 -4.08
N ASP A 135 -10.18 -6.67 -3.58
CA ASP A 135 -11.24 -7.49 -3.02
C ASP A 135 -11.39 -7.18 -1.53
N TRP A 136 -12.14 -6.11 -1.22
CA TRP A 136 -12.35 -5.66 0.15
C TRP A 136 -12.92 -6.74 1.06
N ASN A 137 -13.71 -7.67 0.52
CA ASN A 137 -14.28 -8.74 1.30
C ASN A 137 -13.21 -9.71 1.80
N SER A 138 -12.30 -10.11 0.90
CA SER A 138 -11.16 -10.96 1.25
C SER A 138 -10.15 -10.23 2.15
N ILE A 139 -9.88 -8.96 1.87
CA ILE A 139 -8.98 -8.11 2.66
C ILE A 139 -9.48 -7.96 4.10
N PHE A 140 -10.73 -7.52 4.29
CA PHE A 140 -11.29 -7.34 5.64
C PHE A 140 -11.41 -8.65 6.41
N LYS A 141 -11.77 -9.74 5.73
CA LYS A 141 -11.77 -11.07 6.34
C LYS A 141 -10.39 -11.43 6.86
N HIS A 142 -9.36 -11.27 6.03
CA HIS A 142 -7.98 -11.56 6.41
C HIS A 142 -7.55 -10.67 7.58
N LEU A 143 -7.77 -9.36 7.51
CA LEU A 143 -7.43 -8.41 8.57
C LEU A 143 -8.09 -8.81 9.90
N ARG A 144 -9.38 -9.19 9.89
CA ARG A 144 -10.06 -9.70 11.08
C ARG A 144 -9.39 -10.96 11.64
N ASP A 145 -8.99 -11.88 10.77
CA ASP A 145 -8.44 -13.19 11.15
C ASP A 145 -7.02 -13.07 11.72
N VAL A 146 -6.25 -12.04 11.34
CA VAL A 146 -4.87 -11.80 11.80
C VAL A 146 -4.72 -10.65 12.78
N ALA A 147 -5.80 -9.94 13.10
CA ALA A 147 -5.78 -8.80 14.00
C ALA A 147 -5.36 -9.22 15.41
N VAL A 148 -4.36 -8.52 15.94
CA VAL A 148 -3.99 -8.58 17.36
C VAL A 148 -4.78 -7.54 18.15
N ASP A 149 -5.02 -6.37 17.55
CA ASP A 149 -5.83 -5.30 18.13
C ASP A 149 -7.32 -5.52 17.83
N PRO A 150 -8.21 -5.49 18.84
CA PRO A 150 -9.64 -5.57 18.63
C PRO A 150 -10.25 -4.33 17.93
N ALA A 151 -9.53 -3.23 17.74
CA ALA A 151 -10.04 -2.00 17.11
C ALA A 151 -9.23 -1.62 15.85
N ILE A 152 -9.89 -1.61 14.70
CA ILE A 152 -9.29 -1.23 13.42
C ILE A 152 -10.03 -0.01 12.85
N GLY A 153 -9.31 1.11 12.72
CA GLY A 153 -9.79 2.29 12.01
C GLY A 153 -9.62 2.15 10.50
N CYS A 154 -10.65 2.47 9.73
CA CYS A 154 -10.60 2.58 8.27
C CYS A 154 -10.85 4.03 7.88
N CYS A 155 -9.83 4.69 7.36
CA CYS A 155 -9.90 6.06 6.86
C CYS A 155 -10.02 6.04 5.33
N PHE A 156 -10.93 6.85 4.78
CA PHE A 156 -11.20 6.86 3.34
C PHE A 156 -11.38 8.27 2.78
N CYS A 157 -10.66 8.54 1.69
CA CYS A 157 -10.83 9.70 0.82
C CYS A 157 -10.86 9.23 -0.64
N GLY A 158 -11.94 9.51 -1.36
CA GLY A 158 -12.09 9.10 -2.77
C GLY A 158 -13.54 8.96 -3.24
N ALA A 159 -13.74 8.18 -4.31
CA ALA A 159 -15.05 8.03 -4.96
C ALA A 159 -16.13 7.43 -4.00
N PRO A 160 -17.35 7.98 -3.97
CA PRO A 160 -18.40 7.54 -3.04
C PRO A 160 -18.71 6.04 -3.09
N VAL A 161 -18.61 5.42 -4.26
CA VAL A 161 -18.84 3.97 -4.45
C VAL A 161 -17.84 3.12 -3.63
N ILE A 162 -16.58 3.55 -3.56
CA ILE A 162 -15.57 2.84 -2.76
C ILE A 162 -15.87 3.01 -1.27
N GLY A 163 -16.27 4.22 -0.85
CA GLY A 163 -16.69 4.47 0.53
C GLY A 163 -17.88 3.61 0.97
N ALA A 164 -18.86 3.40 0.08
CA ALA A 164 -19.98 2.50 0.35
C ALA A 164 -19.55 1.03 0.48
N ASP A 165 -18.65 0.57 -0.38
CA ASP A 165 -18.09 -0.79 -0.29
C ASP A 165 -17.27 -1.00 0.98
N LEU A 166 -16.45 -0.01 1.37
CA LEU A 166 -15.71 -0.05 2.63
C LEU A 166 -16.66 -0.10 3.83
N LYS A 167 -17.69 0.74 3.85
CA LYS A 167 -18.69 0.73 4.93
C LYS A 167 -19.35 -0.64 5.07
N LYS A 168 -19.77 -1.23 3.94
CA LYS A 168 -20.37 -2.56 3.92
C LYS A 168 -19.44 -3.62 4.51
N ASN A 169 -18.14 -3.55 4.22
CA ASN A 169 -17.17 -4.51 4.76
C ASN A 169 -16.85 -4.25 6.25
N CYS A 170 -16.77 -2.99 6.69
CA CYS A 170 -16.69 -2.66 8.12
C CYS A 170 -17.86 -3.25 8.90
N ASP A 171 -19.09 -3.01 8.43
CA ASP A 171 -20.31 -3.50 9.08
C ASP A 171 -20.34 -5.04 9.11
N LYS A 172 -19.90 -5.69 8.01
CA LYS A 172 -19.90 -7.15 7.88
C LYS A 172 -18.90 -7.84 8.79
N TYR A 173 -17.70 -7.28 8.97
CA TYR A 173 -16.59 -7.94 9.66
C TYR A 173 -16.39 -7.49 11.10
N THR A 174 -17.15 -6.50 11.56
CA THR A 174 -17.24 -6.11 12.96
C THR A 174 -17.97 -7.18 13.79
N SER A 175 -17.38 -7.56 14.93
CA SER A 175 -18.00 -8.46 15.91
C SER A 175 -18.77 -7.70 16.98
N THR A 176 -19.96 -8.18 17.34
CA THR A 176 -20.80 -7.62 18.42
C THR A 176 -20.52 -8.21 19.81
N GLY A 177 -19.63 -9.21 19.91
CA GLY A 177 -19.42 -10.03 21.12
C GLY A 177 -17.98 -10.08 21.63
N GLY A 178 -17.21 -8.99 21.54
CA GLY A 178 -15.84 -8.91 22.06
C GLY A 178 -14.74 -9.34 21.08
N GLY A 179 -15.04 -9.36 19.77
CA GLY A 179 -14.05 -9.57 18.71
C GLY A 179 -13.59 -8.26 18.07
N VAL A 180 -12.97 -8.36 16.89
CA VAL A 180 -12.49 -7.21 16.11
C VAL A 180 -13.64 -6.30 15.68
N VAL A 181 -13.44 -4.99 15.80
CA VAL A 181 -14.37 -3.92 15.43
C VAL A 181 -13.70 -3.04 14.38
N PHE A 182 -14.38 -2.85 13.25
CA PHE A 182 -13.95 -1.95 12.19
C PHE A 182 -14.76 -0.65 12.22
N SER A 183 -14.08 0.49 12.34
CA SER A 183 -14.71 1.81 12.34
C SER A 183 -14.35 2.58 11.07
N LEU A 184 -15.34 2.89 10.23
CA LEU A 184 -15.12 3.72 9.05
C LEU A 184 -15.20 5.20 9.42
N HIS A 185 -14.12 5.93 9.15
CA HIS A 185 -14.03 7.37 9.26
C HIS A 185 -13.99 7.95 7.85
N LYS A 186 -15.08 8.65 7.47
CA LYS A 186 -15.07 9.43 6.23
C LYS A 186 -14.27 10.71 6.50
N GLU A 187 -13.20 10.89 5.76
CA GLU A 187 -12.35 12.07 5.88
C GLU A 187 -12.54 12.94 4.64
N ASN A 188 -12.74 14.25 4.85
CA ASN A 188 -12.71 15.24 3.78
C ASN A 188 -11.41 16.02 3.96
N PHE A 189 -10.38 15.65 3.20
CA PHE A 189 -9.09 16.33 3.18
C PHE A 189 -9.06 17.45 2.15
#